data_AF-E3BHU1-F1
#
_entry.id   AF-E3BHU1-F1
#
_cell.length_a   1.000
_cell.length_b   1.000
_cell.length_c   1.000
_cell.angle_alpha   90.00
_cell.angle_beta   90.00
_cell.angle_gamma   90.00
#
_symmetry.space_group_name_H-M   'P 1'
#
loop_
_entity.id
_entity.type
_entity.pdbx_description
1 polymer ?
#
loop_
_entity_poly.entity_id
_entity_poly.type
_entity_poly.pdbx_seq_one_letter_code
_entity_poly.pdbx_strand_id
1 'polypeptide(L)'
;MTNLSVQSVPLWLFFLLLALAGCGDEITKSNDRENATQPGAPRPEPSAPAPSAPVLAPAVPVPVPLAPLVPKLRPVTFLNFEFESYGTLRLRWEKEPNASRYELCYETQKKEYCPHTTLNNALNREISMTFKAIGALKFHDYDFYIKAFNGSGNVTKSADQKLMNYPQVLNRMIGYLKGDVIKSKVRFGTEVLFGPKTSDLFVIGQDRLSSFKKDSNDIWRISSFSSRVAQPIANFSKNVNFKSGTKKVSRLAISPNGKVIAVLADKNIVAFYQKNSKSGEWDLLFTENKLSEITSFSLSRDGRHALIGTSKGAYFVPIPQSSKNTTITVQFNDISGFVYDVAFIRGGFAIIHSDKGKIKLSLLVRPKDRPFEIPNQKLENYTGDASLDVSGDGKTLVIGLPDFDQKKGLVLVYKGSNIFGLKNSSPIELTPVTRGTQSMFGYSVAMNGDGSRILVGAPDEKSDHTGIYPDGGNAITSAVHILDSSGAAYLFEEENSGYKQADFIKSPSPRSKEHFGYSVTMDANGEFIAVGAPGESIGAVGFNQLSLDERKNSQTSSNSSEVGAVFLY
;
A
#
# COMPACT_ATOMS: atom_id res chain seq x y z
N MET A 1 22.48 -30.25 43.17
CA MET A 1 21.37 -30.80 43.98
C MET A 1 20.09 -30.16 43.41
N THR A 2 19.34 -30.85 42.54
CA THR A 2 18.31 -31.88 42.84
C THR A 2 17.10 -31.26 43.57
N ASN A 3 15.86 -31.27 43.07
CA ASN A 3 15.22 -32.14 42.05
C ASN A 3 14.26 -31.40 41.09
N LEU A 4 13.85 -32.10 40.01
CA LEU A 4 12.64 -31.81 39.23
C LEU A 4 11.49 -32.75 39.59
N SER A 5 10.25 -32.27 39.48
CA SER A 5 9.03 -33.04 39.20
C SER A 5 8.01 -32.07 38.54
N VAL A 6 7.34 -32.33 37.41
CA VAL A 6 6.54 -33.52 37.00
C VAL A 6 5.28 -33.60 37.91
N GLN A 7 4.03 -33.57 37.44
CA GLN A 7 3.48 -33.83 36.11
C GLN A 7 2.11 -33.15 35.87
N SER A 8 1.73 -32.90 34.61
CA SER A 8 0.33 -32.92 34.18
C SER A 8 0.23 -33.30 32.69
N VAL A 9 -0.47 -34.40 32.40
CA VAL A 9 -0.71 -34.91 31.04
C VAL A 9 -2.17 -35.42 31.01
N PRO A 10 -2.99 -35.03 30.02
CA PRO A 10 -4.37 -35.51 29.92
C PRO A 10 -4.42 -36.97 29.48
N LEU A 11 -5.40 -37.71 30.03
CA LEU A 11 -5.71 -39.09 29.64
C LEU A 11 -6.51 -39.14 28.31
N TRP A 12 -6.86 -40.35 27.87
CA TRP A 12 -7.65 -40.69 26.66
C TRP A 12 -6.89 -40.78 25.33
N LEU A 13 -6.00 -41.78 25.24
CA LEU A 13 -5.56 -42.34 23.95
C LEU A 13 -5.35 -43.88 24.07
N PHE A 14 -6.45 -44.62 23.90
CA PHE A 14 -6.58 -46.08 23.80
C PHE A 14 -7.93 -46.35 23.10
N PHE A 15 -8.15 -47.35 22.23
CA PHE A 15 -7.39 -48.58 21.96
C PHE A 15 -7.00 -48.77 20.47
N LEU A 16 -6.20 -49.81 20.21
CA LEU A 16 -5.60 -50.18 18.93
C LEU A 16 -6.46 -51.19 18.12
N LEU A 17 -6.12 -51.38 16.84
CA LEU A 17 -6.63 -52.45 15.95
C LEU A 17 -6.40 -53.86 16.51
N LEU A 18 -7.24 -54.81 16.07
CA LEU A 18 -6.79 -56.13 15.57
C LEU A 18 -7.78 -56.64 14.49
N ALA A 19 -7.50 -57.76 13.82
CA ALA A 19 -8.19 -58.15 12.57
C ALA A 19 -8.42 -59.67 12.39
N LEU A 20 -9.33 -60.01 11.47
CA LEU A 20 -9.52 -61.30 10.74
C LEU A 20 -9.84 -62.59 11.53
N ALA A 21 -11.04 -63.18 11.29
CA ALA A 21 -11.25 -64.61 10.93
C ALA A 21 -12.75 -65.02 10.91
N GLY A 22 -13.10 -66.05 10.11
CA GLY A 22 -14.42 -66.75 10.08
C GLY A 22 -15.47 -66.08 9.17
N CYS A 23 -16.15 -66.70 8.18
CA CYS A 23 -16.58 -68.08 7.83
C CYS A 23 -17.99 -68.50 8.30
N GLY A 24 -18.86 -68.77 7.32
CA GLY A 24 -20.14 -69.51 7.41
C GLY A 24 -21.33 -68.80 8.07
N ASP A 25 -22.59 -69.15 7.81
CA ASP A 25 -23.21 -69.91 6.69
C ASP A 25 -24.70 -69.45 6.63
N GLU A 26 -25.26 -69.10 5.46
CA GLU A 26 -26.09 -69.94 4.58
C GLU A 26 -27.56 -70.13 5.08
N ILE A 27 -28.32 -71.10 4.53
CA ILE A 27 -29.77 -71.37 4.71
C ILE A 27 -30.70 -70.31 4.07
N THR A 28 -31.65 -70.62 3.16
CA THR A 28 -31.95 -71.76 2.25
C THR A 28 -32.73 -71.16 1.04
N LYS A 29 -33.25 -71.79 -0.04
CA LYS A 29 -33.64 -73.15 -0.53
C LYS A 29 -33.78 -73.00 -2.09
N SER A 30 -34.28 -73.87 -2.97
CA SER A 30 -34.84 -75.24 -3.08
C SER A 30 -35.04 -75.50 -4.59
N ASN A 31 -35.05 -76.69 -5.19
CA ASN A 31 -34.77 -78.09 -4.82
C ASN A 31 -34.50 -78.86 -6.14
N ASP A 32 -33.91 -80.06 -6.06
CA ASP A 32 -34.26 -81.32 -6.78
C ASP A 32 -34.77 -81.32 -8.26
N ARG A 33 -34.39 -82.26 -9.15
CA ARG A 33 -33.52 -83.45 -9.02
C ARG A 33 -33.07 -84.05 -10.37
N GLU A 34 -32.25 -85.09 -10.24
CA GLU A 34 -31.68 -85.99 -11.25
C GLU A 34 -32.70 -86.73 -12.14
N ASN A 35 -32.27 -87.13 -13.34
CA ASN A 35 -32.35 -88.54 -13.77
C ASN A 35 -31.42 -88.87 -14.97
N ALA A 36 -31.17 -90.16 -15.24
CA ALA A 36 -30.12 -90.63 -16.16
C ALA A 36 -30.52 -91.86 -16.99
N THR A 37 -29.64 -92.28 -17.93
CA THR A 37 -29.65 -93.56 -18.70
C THR A 37 -30.83 -93.79 -19.68
N GLN A 38 -30.77 -94.59 -20.76
CA GLN A 38 -29.70 -95.38 -21.45
C GLN A 38 -30.05 -95.47 -22.99
N PRO A 39 -29.24 -96.08 -23.88
CA PRO A 39 -29.38 -95.95 -25.36
C PRO A 39 -30.18 -97.07 -26.07
N GLY A 40 -30.58 -96.79 -27.33
CA GLY A 40 -31.14 -97.76 -28.30
C GLY A 40 -31.02 -97.25 -29.75
N ALA A 41 -31.02 -98.15 -30.75
CA ALA A 41 -30.79 -97.89 -32.18
C ALA A 41 -31.69 -98.82 -33.05
N PRO A 42 -31.71 -98.77 -34.42
CA PRO A 42 -30.97 -97.92 -35.37
C PRO A 42 -31.83 -97.28 -36.52
N ARG A 43 -31.16 -96.52 -37.41
CA ARG A 43 -31.45 -96.09 -38.82
C ARG A 43 -32.88 -96.23 -39.40
N PRO A 44 -33.33 -95.23 -40.17
CA PRO A 44 -33.07 -95.30 -41.62
C PRO A 44 -32.38 -94.05 -42.23
N GLU A 45 -32.00 -94.16 -43.50
CA GLU A 45 -31.36 -93.15 -44.37
C GLU A 45 -32.13 -93.06 -45.72
N PRO A 46 -31.89 -92.04 -46.57
CA PRO A 46 -31.62 -90.64 -46.25
C PRO A 46 -32.48 -89.67 -47.11
N SER A 47 -32.93 -88.55 -46.55
CA SER A 47 -33.44 -87.43 -47.35
C SER A 47 -32.34 -86.39 -47.62
N ALA A 48 -32.21 -85.95 -48.87
CA ALA A 48 -31.19 -84.99 -49.25
C ALA A 48 -31.43 -83.60 -48.58
N PRO A 49 -30.38 -82.90 -48.12
CA PRO A 49 -30.55 -81.59 -47.49
C PRO A 49 -30.98 -80.55 -48.52
N ALA A 50 -32.00 -79.77 -48.18
CA ALA A 50 -32.28 -78.51 -48.87
C ALA A 50 -31.09 -77.54 -48.69
N PRO A 51 -30.80 -76.66 -49.66
CA PRO A 51 -29.68 -75.72 -49.55
C PRO A 51 -29.87 -74.82 -48.32
N SER A 52 -28.86 -74.78 -47.46
CA SER A 52 -28.86 -73.95 -46.27
C SER A 52 -28.92 -72.47 -46.65
N ALA A 53 -29.78 -71.72 -45.94
CA ALA A 53 -29.76 -70.26 -46.01
C ALA A 53 -28.36 -69.74 -45.61
N PRO A 54 -27.87 -68.66 -46.23
CA PRO A 54 -26.54 -68.14 -45.93
C PRO A 54 -26.46 -67.74 -44.45
N VAL A 55 -25.48 -68.31 -43.74
CA VAL A 55 -25.16 -67.89 -42.38
C VAL A 55 -24.77 -66.43 -42.43
N LEU A 56 -25.58 -65.56 -41.82
CA LEU A 56 -25.20 -64.17 -41.60
C LEU A 56 -23.91 -64.16 -40.80
N ALA A 57 -22.83 -63.67 -41.42
CA ALA A 57 -21.57 -63.46 -40.72
C ALA A 57 -21.84 -62.58 -39.48
N PRO A 58 -21.21 -62.86 -38.32
CA PRO A 58 -21.37 -62.03 -37.14
C PRO A 58 -21.01 -60.60 -37.53
N ALA A 59 -21.92 -59.66 -37.27
CA ALA A 59 -21.75 -58.26 -37.67
C ALA A 59 -20.42 -57.76 -37.12
N VAL A 60 -19.49 -57.43 -38.03
CA VAL A 60 -18.20 -56.83 -37.65
C VAL A 60 -18.53 -55.60 -36.80
N PRO A 61 -18.04 -55.51 -35.55
CA PRO A 61 -18.36 -54.38 -34.71
C PRO A 61 -17.89 -53.12 -35.42
N VAL A 62 -18.85 -52.28 -35.82
CA VAL A 62 -18.55 -50.99 -36.45
C VAL A 62 -17.58 -50.27 -35.52
N PRO A 63 -16.37 -49.90 -35.97
CA PRO A 63 -15.39 -49.33 -35.08
C PRO A 63 -15.97 -48.06 -34.50
N VAL A 64 -16.23 -48.08 -33.18
CA VAL A 64 -16.70 -46.91 -32.45
C VAL A 64 -15.70 -45.79 -32.77
N PRO A 65 -16.15 -44.66 -33.35
CA PRO A 65 -15.22 -43.61 -33.76
C PRO A 65 -14.44 -43.19 -32.52
N LEU A 66 -13.12 -43.41 -32.56
CA LEU A 66 -12.22 -43.07 -31.46
C LEU A 66 -12.51 -41.63 -31.05
N ALA A 67 -12.94 -41.45 -29.81
CA ALA A 67 -13.28 -40.13 -29.29
C ALA A 67 -12.11 -39.18 -29.58
N PRO A 68 -12.35 -38.06 -30.29
CA PRO A 68 -11.28 -37.28 -30.90
C PRO A 68 -10.27 -36.90 -29.83
N LEU A 69 -9.00 -37.25 -30.06
CA LEU A 69 -7.90 -37.10 -29.10
C LEU A 69 -7.80 -35.64 -28.66
N VAL A 70 -8.44 -35.31 -27.54
CA VAL A 70 -8.52 -33.95 -27.01
C VAL A 70 -7.10 -33.45 -26.78
N PRO A 71 -6.63 -32.42 -27.50
CA PRO A 71 -5.22 -32.03 -27.45
C PRO A 71 -4.84 -31.61 -26.03
N LYS A 72 -3.96 -32.40 -25.40
CA LYS A 72 -3.45 -32.12 -24.05
C LYS A 72 -2.61 -30.84 -24.11
N LEU A 73 -2.96 -29.89 -23.24
CA LEU A 73 -2.17 -28.68 -23.02
C LEU A 73 -0.95 -29.02 -22.16
N ARG A 74 0.21 -28.47 -22.49
CA ARG A 74 1.39 -28.50 -21.61
C ARG A 74 1.43 -27.21 -20.75
N PRO A 75 2.05 -27.22 -19.56
CA PRO A 75 2.24 -26.00 -18.76
C PRO A 75 2.87 -24.87 -19.59
N VAL A 76 2.44 -23.63 -19.34
CA VAL A 76 2.89 -22.47 -20.12
C VAL A 76 4.24 -21.96 -19.58
N THR A 77 5.25 -21.88 -20.44
CA THR A 77 6.53 -21.25 -20.09
C THR A 77 6.35 -19.73 -20.03
N PHE A 78 6.34 -19.14 -18.84
CA PHE A 78 6.49 -17.71 -18.68
C PHE A 78 7.93 -17.31 -18.99
N LEU A 79 8.14 -16.18 -19.68
CA LEU A 79 9.47 -15.73 -20.09
C LEU A 79 9.95 -14.55 -19.21
N ASN A 80 9.27 -13.41 -19.29
CA ASN A 80 9.64 -12.22 -18.52
C ASN A 80 8.48 -11.22 -18.35
N PHE A 81 8.73 -10.27 -17.44
CA PHE A 81 8.09 -8.96 -17.43
C PHE A 81 8.99 -7.94 -18.13
N GLU A 82 8.40 -6.98 -18.83
CA GLU A 82 9.08 -5.86 -19.48
C GLU A 82 8.36 -4.54 -19.18
N PHE A 83 9.13 -3.52 -18.82
CA PHE A 83 8.60 -2.18 -18.62
C PHE A 83 8.47 -1.47 -19.97
N GLU A 84 7.25 -1.20 -20.43
CA GLU A 84 7.01 -0.42 -21.65
C GLU A 84 6.98 1.08 -21.35
N SER A 85 6.23 1.47 -20.32
CA SER A 85 6.17 2.84 -19.80
C SER A 85 5.54 2.87 -18.40
N TYR A 86 5.53 4.03 -17.74
CA TYR A 86 4.88 4.13 -16.42
C TYR A 86 3.39 3.79 -16.51
N GLY A 87 2.96 2.82 -15.71
CA GLY A 87 1.61 2.26 -15.75
C GLY A 87 1.37 1.20 -16.83
N THR A 88 2.41 0.77 -17.56
CA THR A 88 2.30 -0.12 -18.71
C THR A 88 3.39 -1.20 -18.67
N LEU A 89 2.98 -2.42 -18.35
CA LEU A 89 3.84 -3.59 -18.17
C LEU A 89 3.52 -4.63 -19.26
N ARG A 90 4.52 -5.13 -19.98
CA ARG A 90 4.35 -6.23 -20.93
C ARG A 90 4.78 -7.54 -20.29
N LEU A 91 3.99 -8.58 -20.50
CA LEU A 91 4.30 -9.94 -20.06
C LEU A 91 4.48 -10.80 -21.31
N ARG A 92 5.48 -11.67 -21.35
CA ARG A 92 5.80 -12.54 -22.49
C ARG A 92 5.83 -14.00 -22.07
N TRP A 93 5.32 -14.89 -22.91
CA TRP A 93 5.28 -16.34 -22.67
C TRP A 93 5.37 -17.15 -23.97
N GLU A 94 5.81 -18.40 -23.88
CA GLU A 94 5.88 -19.31 -25.03
C GLU A 94 4.47 -19.73 -25.49
N LYS A 95 4.28 -19.83 -26.80
CA LYS A 95 3.03 -20.31 -27.41
C LYS A 95 2.86 -21.81 -27.16
N GLU A 96 1.86 -22.17 -26.34
CA GLU A 96 1.30 -23.51 -26.29
C GLU A 96 0.58 -23.80 -27.64
N PRO A 97 0.95 -24.86 -28.39
CA PRO A 97 0.38 -25.11 -29.72
C PRO A 97 -1.10 -25.50 -29.74
N ASN A 98 -1.60 -26.11 -28.66
CA ASN A 98 -2.96 -26.64 -28.54
C ASN A 98 -3.96 -25.65 -27.92
N ALA A 99 -3.47 -24.51 -27.41
CA ALA A 99 -4.31 -23.46 -26.86
C ALA A 99 -5.01 -22.64 -27.95
N SER A 100 -6.28 -22.28 -27.73
CA SER A 100 -7.05 -21.34 -28.55
C SER A 100 -7.12 -19.94 -27.94
N ARG A 101 -7.03 -19.82 -26.60
CA ARG A 101 -6.95 -18.54 -25.88
C ARG A 101 -6.06 -18.63 -24.64
N TYR A 102 -5.66 -17.46 -24.15
CA TYR A 102 -4.92 -17.28 -22.90
C TYR A 102 -5.61 -16.23 -22.04
N GLU A 103 -5.52 -16.38 -20.73
CA GLU A 103 -5.94 -15.38 -19.74
C GLU A 103 -4.75 -15.06 -18.83
N LEU A 104 -4.44 -13.76 -18.66
CA LEU A 104 -3.52 -13.32 -17.63
C LEU A 104 -4.29 -13.21 -16.32
N CYS A 105 -3.84 -13.95 -15.33
CA CYS A 105 -4.33 -13.89 -13.97
C CYS A 105 -3.25 -13.35 -13.03
N TYR A 106 -3.69 -12.71 -11.95
CA TYR A 106 -2.89 -12.51 -10.77
C TYR A 106 -3.72 -12.82 -9.53
N GLU A 107 -3.08 -13.33 -8.50
CA GLU A 107 -3.72 -13.67 -7.25
C GLU A 107 -3.22 -12.76 -6.12
N THR A 108 -4.19 -12.34 -5.30
CA THR A 108 -3.94 -11.75 -3.98
C THR A 108 -4.29 -12.79 -2.92
N GLN A 109 -3.79 -12.66 -1.70
CA GLN A 109 -4.04 -13.57 -0.56
C GLN A 109 -5.54 -13.88 -0.24
N LYS A 110 -6.49 -13.22 -0.90
CA LYS A 110 -7.94 -13.37 -0.71
C LYS A 110 -8.72 -13.68 -1.99
N LYS A 111 -8.12 -13.56 -3.20
CA LYS A 111 -8.84 -13.66 -4.49
C LYS A 111 -7.93 -13.69 -5.73
N GLU A 112 -8.27 -14.58 -6.68
CA GLU A 112 -7.83 -14.58 -8.09
C GLU A 112 -8.53 -13.48 -8.93
N TYR A 113 -7.76 -12.82 -9.81
CA TYR A 113 -8.25 -11.87 -10.80
C TYR A 113 -7.67 -12.21 -12.19
N CYS A 114 -8.53 -12.51 -13.18
CA CYS A 114 -8.13 -12.74 -14.57
C CYS A 114 -8.72 -11.67 -15.53
N PRO A 115 -8.28 -10.40 -15.47
CA PRO A 115 -8.96 -9.28 -16.16
C PRO A 115 -8.65 -9.18 -17.67
N HIS A 116 -7.73 -9.98 -18.20
CA HIS A 116 -7.28 -9.87 -19.60
C HIS A 116 -7.25 -11.23 -20.29
N THR A 117 -7.87 -11.29 -21.47
CA THR A 117 -7.91 -12.46 -22.35
C THR A 117 -7.32 -12.10 -23.71
N THR A 118 -6.55 -13.01 -24.30
CA THR A 118 -6.05 -12.89 -25.68
C THR A 118 -6.23 -14.20 -26.46
N LEU A 119 -6.53 -14.10 -27.75
CA LEU A 119 -6.73 -15.25 -28.64
C LEU A 119 -5.39 -15.70 -29.23
N ASN A 120 -5.21 -17.00 -29.50
CA ASN A 120 -3.95 -17.56 -30.01
C ASN A 120 -3.74 -17.31 -31.53
N ASN A 121 -3.86 -16.05 -31.94
CA ASN A 121 -3.81 -15.61 -33.34
C ASN A 121 -2.38 -15.31 -33.82
N ALA A 122 -1.37 -15.42 -32.96
CA ALA A 122 0.03 -15.16 -33.29
C ALA A 122 0.64 -16.30 -34.12
N LEU A 123 1.29 -15.97 -35.24
CA LEU A 123 2.16 -16.91 -35.99
C LEU A 123 3.51 -17.14 -35.28
N ASN A 124 3.91 -16.23 -34.40
CA ASN A 124 5.16 -16.31 -33.63
C ASN A 124 5.09 -17.44 -32.59
N ARG A 125 6.27 -17.96 -32.21
CA ARG A 125 6.43 -18.94 -31.09
C ARG A 125 6.18 -18.36 -29.70
N GLU A 126 5.89 -17.07 -29.63
CA GLU A 126 5.80 -16.30 -28.40
C GLU A 126 4.55 -15.41 -28.47
N ILE A 127 3.91 -15.24 -27.32
CA ILE A 127 2.74 -14.38 -27.14
C ILE A 127 3.09 -13.38 -26.04
N SER A 128 2.60 -12.15 -26.20
CA SER A 128 2.78 -11.10 -25.21
C SER A 128 1.52 -10.29 -25.03
N MET A 129 1.30 -9.78 -23.82
CA MET A 129 0.16 -8.91 -23.52
C MET A 129 0.56 -7.78 -22.59
N THR A 130 0.00 -6.60 -22.85
CA THR A 130 0.21 -5.38 -22.05
C THR A 130 -0.81 -5.32 -20.92
N PHE A 131 -0.33 -5.41 -19.68
CA PHE A 131 -1.05 -5.12 -18.45
C PHE A 131 -0.93 -3.63 -18.12
N LYS A 132 -2.08 -2.93 -18.07
CA LYS A 132 -2.13 -1.52 -17.68
C LYS A 132 -2.43 -1.40 -16.20
N ALA A 133 -1.40 -1.10 -15.42
CA ALA A 133 -1.44 -1.03 -13.97
C ALA A 133 -0.31 -0.16 -13.41
N ILE A 134 -0.66 0.73 -12.47
CA ILE A 134 0.31 1.41 -11.60
C ILE A 134 0.27 0.81 -10.19
N GLY A 135 1.33 1.00 -9.43
CA GLY A 135 1.47 0.46 -8.08
C GLY A 135 2.61 -0.55 -8.01
N ALA A 136 3.85 -0.07 -7.96
CA ALA A 136 4.99 -0.91 -7.65
C ALA A 136 4.81 -1.56 -6.26
N LEU A 137 4.34 -0.79 -5.28
CA LEU A 137 4.01 -1.32 -3.96
C LEU A 137 2.79 -2.26 -4.00
N LYS A 138 1.77 -1.95 -4.83
CA LYS A 138 0.58 -2.81 -4.96
C LYS A 138 0.90 -4.20 -5.52
N PHE A 139 1.76 -4.29 -6.54
CA PHE A 139 1.90 -5.49 -7.37
C PHE A 139 3.20 -6.30 -7.15
N HIS A 140 4.13 -5.88 -6.30
CA HIS A 140 5.45 -6.53 -6.17
C HIS A 140 5.38 -8.01 -5.75
N ASP A 141 4.55 -8.36 -4.76
CA ASP A 141 4.39 -9.72 -4.21
C ASP A 141 3.15 -10.46 -4.76
N TYR A 142 2.42 -9.92 -5.73
CA TYR A 142 1.29 -10.65 -6.32
C TYR A 142 1.79 -11.80 -7.19
N ASP A 143 1.11 -12.95 -7.13
CA ASP A 143 1.43 -14.13 -7.92
C ASP A 143 0.73 -14.04 -9.29
N PHE A 144 1.49 -13.66 -10.32
CA PHE A 144 1.03 -13.59 -11.72
C PHE A 144 1.22 -14.93 -12.43
N TYR A 145 0.25 -15.33 -13.24
CA TYR A 145 0.33 -16.53 -14.08
C TYR A 145 -0.53 -16.42 -15.34
N ILE A 146 -0.14 -17.18 -16.36
CA ILE A 146 -0.88 -17.30 -17.62
C ILE A 146 -1.68 -18.60 -17.60
N LYS A 147 -3.01 -18.51 -17.64
CA LYS A 147 -3.87 -19.65 -18.00
C LYS A 147 -3.90 -19.79 -19.52
N ALA A 148 -3.80 -21.02 -20.03
CA ALA A 148 -4.04 -21.35 -21.44
C ALA A 148 -5.19 -22.34 -21.55
N PHE A 149 -6.05 -22.17 -22.55
CA PHE A 149 -7.25 -22.97 -22.76
C PHE A 149 -7.28 -23.53 -24.18
N ASN A 150 -7.75 -24.77 -24.37
CA ASN A 150 -7.98 -25.34 -25.70
C ASN A 150 -9.45 -25.16 -26.16
N GLY A 151 -9.74 -25.49 -27.41
CA GLY A 151 -11.09 -25.43 -27.98
C GLY A 151 -12.12 -26.36 -27.33
N SER A 152 -11.69 -27.30 -26.49
CA SER A 152 -12.55 -28.22 -25.72
C SER A 152 -12.80 -27.76 -24.28
N GLY A 153 -12.26 -26.60 -23.88
CA GLY A 153 -12.44 -26.05 -22.54
C GLY A 153 -11.45 -26.56 -21.48
N ASN A 154 -10.50 -27.44 -21.82
CA ASN A 154 -9.41 -27.78 -20.90
C ASN A 154 -8.57 -26.53 -20.60
N VAL A 155 -8.02 -26.46 -19.40
CA VAL A 155 -7.13 -25.38 -18.94
C VAL A 155 -5.80 -25.94 -18.41
N THR A 156 -4.75 -25.14 -18.52
CA THR A 156 -3.46 -25.32 -17.84
C THR A 156 -2.95 -23.94 -17.39
N LYS A 157 -1.95 -23.86 -16.51
CA LYS A 157 -1.31 -22.59 -16.15
C LYS A 157 0.22 -22.62 -16.30
N SER A 158 0.84 -21.44 -16.25
CA SER A 158 2.28 -21.28 -16.03
C SER A 158 2.66 -21.55 -14.58
N ALA A 159 3.97 -21.61 -14.30
CA ALA A 159 4.45 -21.35 -12.95
C ALA A 159 4.08 -19.91 -12.53
N ASP A 160 3.94 -19.70 -11.22
CA ASP A 160 3.57 -18.41 -10.63
C ASP A 160 4.79 -17.47 -10.53
N GLN A 161 4.59 -16.18 -10.78
CA GLN A 161 5.65 -15.18 -10.95
C GLN A 161 5.35 -13.91 -10.16
N LYS A 162 6.28 -13.48 -9.29
CA LYS A 162 6.18 -12.23 -8.53
C LYS A 162 7.07 -11.15 -9.12
N LEU A 163 6.59 -9.90 -9.17
CA LEU A 163 7.34 -8.77 -9.74
C LEU A 163 8.60 -8.40 -8.94
N MET A 164 8.64 -8.68 -7.64
CA MET A 164 9.83 -8.54 -6.79
C MET A 164 11.04 -9.35 -7.27
N ASN A 165 10.83 -10.45 -8.01
CA ASN A 165 11.90 -11.24 -8.61
C ASN A 165 12.54 -10.55 -9.84
N TYR A 166 11.98 -9.42 -10.27
CA TYR A 166 12.43 -8.61 -11.40
C TYR A 166 12.69 -7.16 -10.97
N PRO A 167 13.61 -6.89 -10.02
CA PRO A 167 13.81 -5.55 -9.44
C PRO A 167 14.19 -4.48 -10.48
N GLN A 168 14.85 -4.86 -11.57
CA GLN A 168 15.15 -3.99 -12.72
C GLN A 168 13.91 -3.51 -13.50
N VAL A 169 12.78 -4.23 -13.38
CA VAL A 169 11.48 -3.86 -13.94
C VAL A 169 10.69 -3.08 -12.89
N LEU A 170 10.58 -3.62 -11.67
CA LEU A 170 9.87 -3.02 -10.54
C LEU A 170 10.38 -1.59 -10.25
N ASN A 171 11.68 -1.38 -10.28
CA ASN A 171 12.27 -0.06 -10.02
C ASN A 171 12.03 0.97 -11.13
N ARG A 172 11.61 0.54 -12.33
CA ARG A 172 11.12 1.44 -13.39
C ARG A 172 9.64 1.77 -13.23
N MET A 173 8.85 0.91 -12.58
CA MET A 173 7.45 1.16 -12.24
C MET A 173 7.26 2.23 -11.17
N ILE A 174 8.31 2.57 -10.40
CA ILE A 174 8.29 3.67 -9.42
C ILE A 174 8.21 5.02 -10.15
N GLY A 175 7.14 5.75 -9.89
CA GLY A 175 6.89 7.08 -10.46
C GLY A 175 7.78 8.15 -9.82
N TYR A 176 8.10 9.19 -10.58
CA TYR A 176 9.03 10.24 -10.19
C TYR A 176 8.44 11.61 -10.57
N LEU A 177 8.06 12.37 -9.55
CA LEU A 177 7.46 13.70 -9.63
C LEU A 177 8.48 14.77 -9.29
N LYS A 178 8.44 15.86 -10.06
CA LYS A 178 9.23 17.08 -9.89
C LYS A 178 8.32 18.29 -9.99
N GLY A 179 8.78 19.41 -9.44
CA GLY A 179 8.12 20.71 -9.61
C GLY A 179 8.02 21.12 -11.08
N ASP A 180 7.16 22.10 -11.37
CA ASP A 180 6.94 22.65 -12.70
C ASP A 180 8.04 23.65 -13.13
N VAL A 181 8.89 24.09 -12.20
CA VAL A 181 9.90 25.15 -12.41
C VAL A 181 11.23 24.77 -11.76
N ILE A 182 12.31 24.74 -12.57
CA ILE A 182 13.69 24.68 -12.08
C ILE A 182 14.11 26.07 -11.58
N LYS A 183 13.73 26.38 -10.34
CA LYS A 183 14.31 27.49 -9.56
C LYS A 183 15.19 26.91 -8.46
N SER A 184 16.24 27.65 -8.10
CA SER A 184 17.12 27.17 -7.06
C SER A 184 16.44 27.14 -5.69
N LYS A 185 16.59 26.00 -5.00
CA LYS A 185 16.07 25.72 -3.65
C LYS A 185 14.54 25.48 -3.57
N VAL A 186 13.86 25.03 -4.61
CA VAL A 186 12.40 24.75 -4.55
C VAL A 186 12.04 23.65 -3.53
N ARG A 187 12.96 22.71 -3.20
CA ARG A 187 12.75 21.63 -2.22
C ARG A 187 11.35 20.98 -2.30
N PHE A 188 10.95 20.59 -3.51
CA PHE A 188 9.69 19.90 -3.78
C PHE A 188 9.63 18.56 -3.02
N GLY A 189 8.48 18.26 -2.40
CA GLY A 189 8.35 17.08 -1.52
C GLY A 189 8.73 17.34 -0.06
N THR A 190 8.76 18.60 0.39
CA THR A 190 8.79 18.90 1.85
C THR A 190 7.52 18.47 2.57
N GLU A 191 6.39 18.42 1.86
CA GLU A 191 5.14 17.82 2.33
C GLU A 191 4.46 17.08 1.16
N VAL A 192 3.86 15.93 1.43
CA VAL A 192 3.07 15.13 0.49
C VAL A 192 1.78 14.68 1.16
N LEU A 193 0.66 14.67 0.44
CA LEU A 193 -0.64 14.27 0.99
C LEU A 193 -1.57 13.71 -0.09
N PHE A 194 -2.01 12.46 0.05
CA PHE A 194 -3.10 11.94 -0.78
C PHE A 194 -4.45 12.55 -0.37
N GLY A 195 -5.31 12.81 -1.36
CA GLY A 195 -6.72 13.10 -1.11
C GLY A 195 -7.48 11.81 -0.76
N PRO A 196 -8.58 11.89 0.02
CA PRO A 196 -9.31 10.73 0.57
C PRO A 196 -10.10 9.91 -0.48
N LYS A 197 -9.83 10.12 -1.77
CA LYS A 197 -10.36 9.34 -2.90
C LYS A 197 -9.26 8.60 -3.67
N THR A 198 -8.00 8.61 -3.19
CA THR A 198 -6.80 7.98 -3.79
C THR A 198 -6.44 8.44 -5.22
N SER A 199 -7.27 9.30 -5.82
CA SER A 199 -7.14 9.87 -7.17
C SER A 199 -6.49 11.26 -7.23
N ASP A 200 -6.43 11.97 -6.10
CA ASP A 200 -5.82 13.29 -5.95
C ASP A 200 -4.54 13.14 -5.09
N LEU A 201 -3.44 13.80 -5.46
CA LEU A 201 -2.21 13.92 -4.66
C LEU A 201 -1.78 15.39 -4.61
N PHE A 202 -1.40 15.86 -3.44
CA PHE A 202 -0.93 17.21 -3.20
C PHE A 202 0.53 17.20 -2.74
N VAL A 203 1.33 18.16 -3.20
CA VAL A 203 2.76 18.28 -2.86
C VAL A 203 3.12 19.74 -2.63
N ILE A 204 3.88 20.02 -1.56
CA ILE A 204 4.48 21.35 -1.31
C ILE A 204 5.96 21.36 -1.71
N GLY A 205 6.41 22.47 -2.28
CA GLY A 205 7.81 22.88 -2.36
C GLY A 205 7.96 24.37 -2.11
N GLN A 206 8.60 24.75 -0.99
CA GLN A 206 8.85 26.09 -0.40
C GLN A 206 7.77 27.20 -0.52
N ASP A 207 7.39 27.59 -1.73
CA ASP A 207 6.47 28.69 -2.06
C ASP A 207 5.23 28.23 -2.86
N ARG A 208 5.09 26.93 -3.15
CA ARG A 208 4.06 26.37 -4.04
C ARG A 208 3.38 25.12 -3.49
N LEU A 209 2.09 25.00 -3.82
CA LEU A 209 1.27 23.80 -3.69
C LEU A 209 0.92 23.28 -5.10
N SER A 210 1.44 22.11 -5.46
CA SER A 210 1.10 21.41 -6.70
C SER A 210 0.04 20.34 -6.45
N SER A 211 -0.78 20.01 -7.46
CA SER A 211 -1.68 18.87 -7.39
C SER A 211 -1.67 18.00 -8.65
N PHE A 212 -1.60 16.69 -8.40
CA PHE A 212 -1.53 15.63 -9.40
C PHE A 212 -2.80 14.79 -9.29
N LYS A 213 -3.21 14.20 -10.41
CA LYS A 213 -4.41 13.35 -10.46
C LYS A 213 -4.17 12.11 -11.28
N LYS A 214 -4.81 11.01 -10.88
CA LYS A 214 -4.93 9.82 -11.72
C LYS A 214 -5.86 10.08 -12.90
N ASP A 215 -5.53 9.55 -14.08
CA ASP A 215 -6.44 9.50 -15.23
C ASP A 215 -7.33 8.23 -15.20
N SER A 216 -8.11 7.99 -16.25
CA SER A 216 -9.01 6.83 -16.34
C SER A 216 -8.31 5.47 -16.45
N ASN A 217 -6.97 5.43 -16.50
CA ASN A 217 -6.13 4.23 -16.48
C ASN A 217 -5.37 4.12 -15.15
N ASP A 218 -5.82 4.83 -14.10
CA ASP A 218 -5.11 5.11 -12.85
C ASP A 218 -3.76 5.87 -13.01
N ILE A 219 -3.34 6.25 -14.22
CA ILE A 219 -2.01 6.84 -14.45
C ILE A 219 -1.97 8.27 -13.89
N TRP A 220 -1.05 8.53 -12.96
CA TRP A 220 -0.80 9.87 -12.45
C TRP A 220 -0.38 10.85 -13.56
N ARG A 221 -0.97 12.03 -13.52
CA ARG A 221 -0.69 13.17 -14.40
C ARG A 221 -0.54 14.44 -13.56
N ILE A 222 0.25 15.38 -14.08
CA ILE A 222 0.09 16.79 -13.71
C ILE A 222 -1.36 17.15 -14.08
N SER A 223 -2.18 17.48 -13.08
CA SER A 223 -3.50 18.02 -13.39
C SER A 223 -3.33 19.44 -13.93
N SER A 224 -4.28 19.97 -14.71
CA SER A 224 -4.24 21.33 -15.26
C SER A 224 -4.32 22.46 -14.22
N PHE A 225 -4.01 22.14 -12.96
CA PHE A 225 -3.79 23.04 -11.85
C PHE A 225 -2.44 23.78 -11.96
N SER A 226 -2.14 24.34 -13.14
CA SER A 226 -1.40 25.62 -13.25
C SER A 226 -2.30 26.78 -12.81
N SER A 227 -3.04 26.56 -11.72
CA SER A 227 -3.95 27.52 -11.14
C SER A 227 -3.15 28.71 -10.61
N ARG A 228 -3.80 29.87 -10.58
CA ARG A 228 -3.21 31.08 -10.03
C ARG A 228 -3.13 31.08 -8.49
N VAL A 229 -3.18 29.91 -7.84
CA VAL A 229 -2.78 29.75 -6.44
C VAL A 229 -1.30 30.16 -6.25
N ALA A 230 -0.45 29.92 -7.26
CA ALA A 230 0.92 30.43 -7.33
C ALA A 230 1.06 31.73 -8.18
N GLN A 231 -0.05 32.38 -8.54
CA GLN A 231 -0.07 33.77 -9.05
C GLN A 231 -1.04 34.64 -8.24
N PRO A 232 -0.51 35.35 -7.25
CA PRO A 232 0.09 34.73 -6.07
C PRO A 232 -0.93 34.62 -4.92
N ILE A 233 -0.41 34.59 -3.68
CA ILE A 233 -1.01 35.22 -2.50
C ILE A 233 -1.13 36.76 -2.70
N ALA A 234 -1.53 37.21 -3.89
CA ALA A 234 -1.66 38.63 -4.27
C ALA A 234 -2.89 38.95 -5.15
N ASN A 235 -3.80 37.99 -5.39
CA ASN A 235 -5.22 38.36 -5.39
C ASN A 235 -5.71 38.78 -3.99
N PHE A 236 -4.93 38.49 -2.93
CA PHE A 236 -5.04 39.12 -1.60
C PHE A 236 -4.54 40.59 -1.56
N SER A 237 -3.86 41.10 -2.60
CA SER A 237 -3.13 42.39 -2.54
C SER A 237 -4.02 43.63 -2.37
N LYS A 238 -5.35 43.52 -2.53
CA LYS A 238 -6.24 44.67 -2.37
C LYS A 238 -6.46 45.13 -0.91
N ASN A 239 -6.06 44.35 0.10
CA ASN A 239 -6.20 44.75 1.52
C ASN A 239 -5.16 44.16 2.52
N VAL A 240 -4.24 43.27 2.11
CA VAL A 240 -3.21 42.73 3.02
C VAL A 240 -1.81 42.95 2.44
N ASN A 241 -1.06 43.87 3.06
CA ASN A 241 0.33 44.17 2.71
C ASN A 241 1.29 43.13 3.33
N PHE A 242 1.60 42.07 2.57
CA PHE A 242 2.68 41.14 2.92
C PHE A 242 4.03 41.87 2.83
N LYS A 243 4.68 42.09 3.98
CA LYS A 243 6.05 42.63 4.01
C LYS A 243 7.03 41.57 3.52
N SER A 244 7.81 41.91 2.51
CA SER A 244 8.96 41.10 2.06
C SER A 244 9.87 40.77 3.24
N GLY A 245 9.94 39.49 3.62
CA GLY A 245 10.76 39.04 4.75
C GLY A 245 10.40 37.64 5.26
N THR A 246 9.11 37.29 5.35
CA THR A 246 8.68 35.96 5.80
C THR A 246 8.61 34.95 4.66
N LYS A 247 9.05 33.72 4.95
CA LYS A 247 9.00 32.57 4.04
C LYS A 247 8.53 31.34 4.82
N LYS A 248 7.49 30.68 4.30
CA LYS A 248 7.41 29.23 4.00
C LYS A 248 5.93 28.82 3.94
N VAL A 249 5.56 28.16 2.84
CA VAL A 249 4.46 27.19 2.87
C VAL A 249 5.08 25.86 3.32
N SER A 250 4.61 25.28 4.43
CA SER A 250 5.28 24.10 5.03
C SER A 250 4.37 23.06 5.67
N ARG A 251 3.05 23.24 5.65
CA ARG A 251 2.08 22.23 6.10
C ARG A 251 0.81 22.23 5.25
N LEU A 252 0.19 21.06 5.11
CA LEU A 252 -1.07 20.84 4.39
C LEU A 252 -1.98 19.86 5.14
N ALA A 253 -3.29 20.12 5.16
CA ALA A 253 -4.29 19.15 5.58
C ALA A 253 -5.49 19.14 4.64
N ILE A 254 -6.13 17.99 4.48
CA ILE A 254 -7.40 17.83 3.74
C ILE A 254 -8.45 17.21 4.65
N SER A 255 -9.69 17.70 4.61
CA SER A 255 -10.79 17.09 5.35
C SER A 255 -11.08 15.70 4.78
N PRO A 256 -11.33 14.66 5.61
CA PRO A 256 -11.61 13.30 5.13
C PRO A 256 -12.79 13.14 4.16
N ASN A 257 -13.64 14.16 3.97
CA ASN A 257 -14.68 14.17 2.92
C ASN A 257 -14.18 14.71 1.55
N GLY A 258 -12.93 15.16 1.46
CA GLY A 258 -12.29 15.69 0.24
C GLY A 258 -12.79 17.07 -0.20
N LYS A 259 -13.47 17.82 0.68
CA LYS A 259 -14.12 19.09 0.35
C LYS A 259 -13.42 20.34 0.87
N VAL A 260 -12.55 20.24 1.88
CA VAL A 260 -11.84 21.39 2.46
C VAL A 260 -10.35 21.08 2.56
N ILE A 261 -9.50 22.04 2.22
CA ILE A 261 -8.04 22.00 2.42
C ILE A 261 -7.63 23.15 3.32
N ALA A 262 -6.68 22.91 4.21
CA ALA A 262 -5.98 23.92 4.99
C ALA A 262 -4.52 24.00 4.52
N VAL A 263 -4.03 25.21 4.25
CA VAL A 263 -2.64 25.48 3.81
C VAL A 263 -2.01 26.47 4.78
N LEU A 264 -0.81 26.17 5.29
CA LEU A 264 -0.02 27.17 6.02
C LEU A 264 0.58 28.16 5.03
N ALA A 265 0.10 29.40 5.02
CA ALA A 265 0.54 30.45 4.09
C ALA A 265 1.73 31.26 4.63
N ASP A 266 1.83 31.39 5.95
CA ASP A 266 2.98 31.93 6.69
C ASP A 266 2.97 31.34 8.11
N LYS A 267 4.04 31.54 8.90
CA LYS A 267 4.25 31.02 10.27
C LYS A 267 3.01 31.06 11.18
N ASN A 268 2.16 32.08 11.08
CA ASN A 268 0.96 32.24 11.92
C ASN A 268 -0.34 32.41 11.10
N ILE A 269 -0.33 32.06 9.81
CA ILE A 269 -1.45 32.27 8.88
C ILE A 269 -1.81 30.94 8.22
N VAL A 270 -2.99 30.39 8.54
CA VAL A 270 -3.56 29.23 7.84
C VAL A 270 -4.78 29.64 7.02
N ALA A 271 -4.78 29.29 5.74
CA ALA A 271 -5.86 29.58 4.79
C ALA A 271 -6.66 28.31 4.50
N PHE A 272 -7.99 28.41 4.58
CA PHE A 272 -8.93 27.31 4.36
C PHE A 272 -9.65 27.50 3.02
N TYR A 273 -9.61 26.48 2.19
CA TYR A 273 -10.19 26.47 0.84
C TYR A 273 -11.25 25.36 0.73
N GLN A 274 -12.32 25.59 -0.02
CA GLN A 274 -13.38 24.62 -0.29
C GLN A 274 -13.40 24.22 -1.76
N LYS A 275 -13.60 22.93 -2.03
CA LYS A 275 -13.67 22.38 -3.39
C LYS A 275 -15.01 22.75 -4.02
N ASN A 276 -14.96 23.56 -5.07
CA ASN A 276 -16.13 23.98 -5.83
C ASN A 276 -16.79 22.75 -6.49
N SER A 277 -18.08 22.53 -6.24
CA SER A 277 -18.78 21.33 -6.75
C SER A 277 -19.09 21.37 -8.25
N LYS A 278 -18.92 22.53 -8.92
CA LYS A 278 -19.15 22.71 -10.35
C LYS A 278 -17.86 22.79 -11.16
N SER A 279 -16.89 23.63 -10.76
CA SER A 279 -15.61 23.75 -11.48
C SER A 279 -14.54 22.76 -11.01
N GLY A 280 -14.67 22.21 -9.80
CA GLY A 280 -13.65 21.35 -9.19
C GLY A 280 -12.41 22.10 -8.67
N GLU A 281 -12.42 23.45 -8.74
CA GLU A 281 -11.38 24.34 -8.22
C GLU A 281 -11.49 24.50 -6.69
N TRP A 282 -10.59 25.30 -6.10
CA TRP A 282 -10.50 25.50 -4.66
C TRP A 282 -10.70 26.99 -4.29
N ASP A 283 -11.90 27.30 -3.81
CA ASP A 283 -12.32 28.66 -3.42
C ASP A 283 -11.91 28.96 -1.97
N LEU A 284 -11.36 30.15 -1.69
CA LEU A 284 -11.01 30.55 -0.31
C LEU A 284 -12.28 30.76 0.53
N LEU A 285 -12.40 30.04 1.66
CA LEU A 285 -13.44 30.29 2.67
C LEU A 285 -13.01 31.33 3.71
N PHE A 286 -11.83 31.11 4.30
CA PHE A 286 -11.44 31.71 5.58
C PHE A 286 -9.92 31.72 5.75
N THR A 287 -9.42 32.60 6.63
CA THR A 287 -8.02 32.63 7.04
C THR A 287 -7.97 32.94 8.53
N GLU A 288 -7.33 32.06 9.31
CA GLU A 288 -6.98 32.34 10.71
C GLU A 288 -5.56 32.92 10.73
N ASN A 289 -5.39 34.05 11.42
CA ASN A 289 -4.16 34.84 11.48
C ASN A 289 -3.91 35.49 12.87
N LYS A 290 -4.76 35.20 13.86
CA LYS A 290 -4.70 35.77 15.22
C LYS A 290 -3.91 34.92 16.21
N LEU A 291 -3.47 33.74 15.78
CA LEU A 291 -2.74 32.78 16.59
C LEU A 291 -1.24 33.11 16.66
N SER A 292 -0.55 32.44 17.58
CA SER A 292 0.91 32.37 17.62
C SER A 292 1.44 31.48 16.48
N GLU A 293 2.76 31.36 16.33
CA GLU A 293 3.37 30.51 15.31
C GLU A 293 2.80 29.08 15.36
N ILE A 294 2.16 28.69 14.26
CA ILE A 294 1.43 27.45 14.02
C ILE A 294 2.44 26.35 13.68
N THR A 295 2.29 25.20 14.33
CA THR A 295 3.20 24.05 14.21
C THR A 295 2.55 22.90 13.43
N SER A 296 1.25 22.71 13.65
CA SER A 296 0.45 21.60 13.12
C SER A 296 -1.03 21.98 13.02
N PHE A 297 -1.78 21.30 12.16
CA PHE A 297 -3.24 21.41 12.11
C PHE A 297 -3.87 20.19 11.43
N SER A 298 -5.09 19.86 11.85
CA SER A 298 -5.89 18.76 11.31
C SER A 298 -7.32 19.22 11.04
N LEU A 299 -7.99 18.55 10.10
CA LEU A 299 -9.34 18.90 9.64
C LEU A 299 -10.37 17.84 10.02
N SER A 300 -11.48 18.31 10.58
CA SER A 300 -12.65 17.49 10.89
C SER A 300 -13.21 16.78 9.64
N ARG A 301 -13.85 15.62 9.85
CA ARG A 301 -14.45 14.81 8.79
C ARG A 301 -15.50 15.54 7.94
N ASP A 302 -16.19 16.54 8.50
CA ASP A 302 -17.16 17.37 7.78
C ASP A 302 -16.53 18.60 7.10
N GLY A 303 -15.29 18.96 7.45
CA GLY A 303 -14.59 20.15 6.97
C GLY A 303 -15.08 21.46 7.60
N ARG A 304 -15.81 21.41 8.72
CA ARG A 304 -16.36 22.61 9.39
C ARG A 304 -15.53 23.09 10.58
N HIS A 305 -14.52 22.34 10.97
CA HIS A 305 -13.65 22.63 12.12
C HIS A 305 -12.20 22.23 11.83
N ALA A 306 -11.26 23.03 12.33
CA ALA A 306 -9.85 22.68 12.42
C ALA A 306 -9.41 22.53 13.88
N LEU A 307 -8.43 21.65 14.10
CA LEU A 307 -7.52 21.76 15.23
C LEU A 307 -6.27 22.49 14.75
N ILE A 308 -5.72 23.39 15.56
CA ILE A 308 -4.46 24.07 15.28
C ILE A 308 -3.56 23.97 16.51
N GLY A 309 -2.40 23.32 16.34
CA GLY A 309 -1.30 23.37 17.28
C GLY A 309 -0.44 24.61 17.05
N THR A 310 0.04 25.22 18.12
CA THR A 310 0.97 26.36 18.05
C THR A 310 2.11 26.21 19.06
N SER A 311 3.11 27.06 18.92
CA SER A 311 4.18 27.31 19.88
C SER A 311 3.74 27.72 21.31
N LYS A 312 2.44 27.91 21.57
CA LYS A 312 1.92 28.33 22.89
C LYS A 312 0.72 27.52 23.43
N GLY A 313 0.06 26.74 22.59
CA GLY A 313 -1.07 25.88 22.98
C GLY A 313 -1.86 25.39 21.77
N ALA A 314 -2.96 24.67 22.02
CA ALA A 314 -3.84 24.16 20.97
C ALA A 314 -5.17 24.93 20.91
N TYR A 315 -5.74 25.01 19.71
CA TYR A 315 -6.97 25.75 19.43
C TYR A 315 -7.95 24.94 18.57
N PHE A 316 -9.23 25.00 18.90
CA PHE A 316 -10.34 24.52 18.09
C PHE A 316 -10.94 25.69 17.32
N VAL A 317 -10.92 25.62 16.00
CA VAL A 317 -11.32 26.72 15.10
C VAL A 317 -12.49 26.28 14.22
N PRO A 318 -13.72 26.79 14.47
CA PRO A 318 -14.82 26.64 13.52
C PRO A 318 -14.49 27.35 12.20
N ILE A 319 -14.63 26.63 11.08
CA ILE A 319 -14.37 27.12 9.72
C ILE A 319 -15.70 27.66 9.16
N PRO A 320 -15.86 28.99 9.03
CA PRO A 320 -17.12 29.57 8.58
C PRO A 320 -17.39 29.18 7.12
N GLN A 321 -18.63 28.78 6.83
CA GLN A 321 -19.08 28.43 5.48
C GLN A 321 -19.53 29.66 4.66
N SER A 322 -19.13 30.86 5.10
CA SER A 322 -19.42 32.16 4.51
C SER A 322 -18.43 33.17 5.07
N SER A 323 -17.76 33.95 4.20
CA SER A 323 -16.75 34.94 4.59
C SER A 323 -17.28 36.12 5.43
N LYS A 324 -18.60 36.23 5.60
CA LYS A 324 -19.24 37.22 6.48
C LYS A 324 -19.39 36.77 7.94
N ASN A 325 -19.20 35.48 8.23
CA ASN A 325 -19.41 34.96 9.59
C ASN A 325 -18.13 35.13 10.43
N THR A 326 -18.27 35.74 11.60
CA THR A 326 -17.23 35.69 12.63
C THR A 326 -17.10 34.27 13.19
N THR A 327 -15.89 33.87 13.54
CA THR A 327 -15.62 32.61 14.25
C THR A 327 -15.10 32.90 15.66
N ILE A 328 -15.43 32.03 16.60
CA ILE A 328 -14.92 32.06 17.98
C ILE A 328 -13.91 30.92 18.09
N THR A 329 -12.64 31.25 17.94
CA THR A 329 -11.51 30.33 18.13
C THR A 329 -11.38 29.99 19.61
N VAL A 330 -11.48 28.70 19.97
CA VAL A 330 -11.51 28.22 21.36
C VAL A 330 -10.17 27.58 21.71
N GLN A 331 -9.39 28.19 22.61
CA GLN A 331 -8.20 27.54 23.16
C GLN A 331 -8.59 26.32 24.01
N PHE A 332 -7.84 25.24 23.88
CA PHE A 332 -7.97 24.05 24.72
C PHE A 332 -7.61 24.33 26.18
N ASN A 333 -8.39 23.79 27.13
CA ASN A 333 -8.03 23.84 28.55
C ASN A 333 -6.82 22.95 28.84
N ASP A 334 -5.97 23.39 29.78
CA ASP A 334 -4.75 22.72 30.25
C ASP A 334 -3.66 22.41 29.19
N ILE A 335 -3.92 22.66 27.90
CA ILE A 335 -2.95 22.58 26.82
C ILE A 335 -2.25 23.94 26.65
N SER A 336 -1.11 24.06 27.34
CA SER A 336 -0.17 25.19 27.22
C SER A 336 1.19 24.69 26.78
N GLY A 337 2.02 25.58 26.23
CA GLY A 337 3.37 25.25 25.74
C GLY A 337 3.41 24.91 24.25
N PHE A 338 4.55 24.39 23.78
CA PHE A 338 4.73 24.04 22.38
C PHE A 338 3.92 22.78 22.04
N VAL A 339 3.02 22.88 21.07
CA VAL A 339 2.31 21.74 20.49
C VAL A 339 3.11 21.22 19.30
N TYR A 340 3.44 19.93 19.31
CA TYR A 340 4.09 19.27 18.19
C TYR A 340 3.05 18.96 17.12
N ASP A 341 2.03 18.16 17.48
CA ASP A 341 1.02 17.70 16.52
C ASP A 341 -0.40 17.58 17.12
N VAL A 342 -1.42 17.61 16.25
CA VAL A 342 -2.84 17.58 16.60
C VAL A 342 -3.67 16.74 15.63
N ALA A 343 -4.58 15.90 16.13
CA ALA A 343 -5.46 15.09 15.29
C ALA A 343 -6.88 14.94 15.84
N PHE A 344 -7.86 14.88 14.94
CA PHE A 344 -9.21 14.41 15.27
C PHE A 344 -9.20 12.88 15.40
N ILE A 345 -9.72 12.34 16.51
CA ILE A 345 -9.87 10.90 16.75
C ILE A 345 -11.35 10.51 16.93
N ARG A 346 -11.63 9.21 17.01
CA ARG A 346 -13.01 8.72 17.17
C ARG A 346 -13.60 9.10 18.53
N GLY A 347 -14.34 10.21 18.54
CA GLY A 347 -15.03 10.76 19.71
C GLY A 347 -14.26 11.86 20.45
N GLY A 348 -13.26 12.48 19.83
CA GLY A 348 -12.50 13.57 20.46
C GLY A 348 -11.26 13.99 19.66
N PHE A 349 -10.22 14.37 20.40
CA PHE A 349 -8.98 14.93 19.87
C PHE A 349 -7.76 14.29 20.54
N ALA A 350 -6.68 14.12 19.79
CA ALA A 350 -5.35 13.78 20.29
C ALA A 350 -4.40 14.97 20.06
N ILE A 351 -3.58 15.28 21.05
CA ILE A 351 -2.64 16.41 21.03
C ILE A 351 -1.31 15.95 21.62
N ILE A 352 -0.22 16.15 20.88
CA ILE A 352 1.15 15.99 21.38
C ILE A 352 1.70 17.36 21.73
N HIS A 353 2.04 17.60 22.99
CA HIS A 353 2.54 18.91 23.45
C HIS A 353 3.58 18.79 24.56
N SER A 354 4.33 19.86 24.76
CA SER A 354 5.20 20.03 25.93
C SER A 354 4.39 20.53 27.13
N ASP A 355 4.45 19.84 28.27
CA ASP A 355 4.05 20.36 29.59
C ASP A 355 5.27 20.34 30.52
N LYS A 356 5.64 21.51 31.05
CA LYS A 356 6.77 21.68 31.99
C LYS A 356 8.09 21.07 31.49
N GLY A 357 8.31 21.07 30.17
CA GLY A 357 9.51 20.54 29.52
C GLY A 357 9.47 19.04 29.17
N LYS A 358 8.43 18.30 29.57
CA LYS A 358 8.17 16.92 29.13
C LYS A 358 7.22 16.88 27.94
N ILE A 359 7.42 15.95 27.02
CA ILE A 359 6.47 15.70 25.92
C ILE A 359 5.35 14.76 26.42
N LYS A 360 4.10 15.11 26.14
CA LYS A 360 2.90 14.38 26.55
C LYS A 360 1.97 14.11 25.38
N LEU A 361 1.26 12.98 25.46
CA LEU A 361 0.06 12.70 24.67
C LEU A 361 -1.19 12.97 25.54
N SER A 362 -1.98 13.95 25.12
CA SER A 362 -3.22 14.37 25.78
C SER A 362 -4.43 14.09 24.89
N LEU A 363 -5.42 13.37 25.41
CA LEU A 363 -6.69 13.08 24.74
C LEU A 363 -7.85 13.86 25.38
N LEU A 364 -8.71 14.50 24.57
CA LEU A 364 -9.85 15.28 25.05
C LEU A 364 -11.13 14.97 24.26
N VAL A 365 -12.30 15.01 24.92
CA VAL A 365 -13.61 14.84 24.25
C VAL A 365 -14.13 16.17 23.70
N ARG A 366 -14.03 17.26 24.47
CA ARG A 366 -14.39 18.64 24.09
C ARG A 366 -13.23 19.59 24.44
N PRO A 367 -13.06 20.74 23.76
CA PRO A 367 -11.93 21.66 24.03
C PRO A 367 -11.88 22.26 25.44
N LYS A 368 -12.97 22.15 26.21
CA LYS A 368 -13.08 22.65 27.59
C LYS A 368 -13.13 21.55 28.66
N ASP A 369 -13.03 20.28 28.27
CA ASP A 369 -12.78 19.20 29.21
C ASP A 369 -11.33 19.23 29.70
N ARG A 370 -11.06 18.62 30.85
CA ARG A 370 -9.69 18.34 31.31
C ARG A 370 -9.10 17.19 30.47
N PRO A 371 -7.86 17.26 29.98
CA PRO A 371 -7.26 16.18 29.20
C PRO A 371 -7.06 14.89 30.01
N PHE A 372 -7.20 13.76 29.32
CA PHE A 372 -6.68 12.48 29.75
C PHE A 372 -5.25 12.35 29.22
N GLU A 373 -4.26 12.39 30.12
CA GLU A 373 -2.88 12.06 29.77
C GLU A 373 -2.75 10.53 29.57
N ILE A 374 -1.99 10.11 28.57
CA ILE A 374 -1.54 8.71 28.42
C ILE A 374 -0.11 8.62 28.99
N PRO A 375 0.11 7.93 30.12
CA PRO A 375 1.45 7.82 30.72
C PRO A 375 2.37 6.99 29.83
N ASN A 376 3.51 7.56 29.42
CA ASN A 376 4.55 6.84 28.70
C ASN A 376 5.92 7.43 29.03
N GLN A 377 6.74 6.68 29.78
CA GLN A 377 8.05 7.12 30.23
C GLN A 377 9.05 7.39 29.08
N LYS A 378 8.92 6.69 27.94
CA LYS A 378 9.76 6.96 26.76
C LYS A 378 9.40 8.29 26.11
N LEU A 379 8.10 8.65 26.08
CA LEU A 379 7.62 9.94 25.57
C LEU A 379 7.94 11.09 26.55
N GLU A 380 7.74 10.89 27.85
CA GLU A 380 8.03 11.90 28.87
C GLU A 380 9.52 12.26 28.97
N ASN A 381 10.41 11.30 28.69
CA ASN A 381 11.86 11.50 28.67
C ASN A 381 12.41 11.85 27.27
N TYR A 382 11.55 11.95 26.25
CA TYR A 382 11.96 12.27 24.89
C TYR A 382 12.21 13.78 24.71
N THR A 383 13.26 14.11 23.96
CA THR A 383 13.60 15.48 23.57
C THR A 383 13.92 15.50 22.07
N GLY A 384 13.03 16.09 21.28
CA GLY A 384 13.12 16.19 19.83
C GLY A 384 11.80 16.67 19.24
N ASP A 385 11.69 16.68 17.91
CA ASP A 385 10.39 16.84 17.24
C ASP A 385 9.59 15.53 17.27
N ALA A 386 8.27 15.60 17.15
CA ALA A 386 7.39 14.43 17.07
C ALA A 386 6.39 14.58 15.92
N SER A 387 6.04 13.47 15.27
CA SER A 387 5.07 13.40 14.16
C SER A 387 3.85 12.55 14.56
N LEU A 388 2.68 12.84 13.98
CA LEU A 388 1.42 12.15 14.30
C LEU A 388 0.61 11.77 13.06
N ASP A 389 -0.05 10.61 13.11
CA ASP A 389 -1.18 10.30 12.21
C ASP A 389 -2.26 9.45 12.91
N VAL A 390 -3.47 9.43 12.33
CA VAL A 390 -4.67 8.75 12.83
C VAL A 390 -5.37 7.99 11.70
N SER A 391 -5.77 6.74 11.95
CA SER A 391 -6.48 5.92 10.96
C SER A 391 -7.80 6.58 10.54
N GLY A 392 -8.22 6.40 9.29
CA GLY A 392 -9.45 7.00 8.75
C GLY A 392 -10.75 6.65 9.51
N ASP A 393 -10.74 5.57 10.31
CA ASP A 393 -11.82 5.16 11.21
C ASP A 393 -11.74 5.74 12.65
N GLY A 394 -10.61 6.37 12.97
CA GLY A 394 -10.26 7.07 14.20
C GLY A 394 -9.89 6.18 15.39
N LYS A 395 -9.56 4.90 15.18
CA LYS A 395 -9.23 3.92 16.25
C LYS A 395 -7.73 3.74 16.53
N THR A 396 -6.88 4.01 15.55
CA THR A 396 -5.42 3.83 15.65
C THR A 396 -4.74 5.20 15.61
N LEU A 397 -3.67 5.35 16.39
CA LEU A 397 -2.88 6.57 16.54
C LEU A 397 -1.40 6.19 16.47
N VAL A 398 -0.62 6.81 15.58
CA VAL A 398 0.84 6.60 15.48
C VAL A 398 1.59 7.86 15.88
N ILE A 399 2.65 7.71 16.66
CA ILE A 399 3.56 8.79 17.05
C ILE A 399 4.98 8.43 16.63
N GLY A 400 5.61 9.25 15.79
CA GLY A 400 7.02 9.13 15.44
C GLY A 400 7.92 10.00 16.32
N LEU A 401 9.02 9.42 16.80
CA LEU A 401 10.00 10.00 17.71
C LEU A 401 11.43 9.89 17.10
N PRO A 402 11.75 10.67 16.04
CA PRO A 402 12.97 10.52 15.24
C PRO A 402 14.28 10.60 16.03
N ASP A 403 14.37 11.43 17.06
CA ASP A 403 15.62 11.60 17.83
C ASP A 403 15.88 10.48 18.87
N PHE A 404 14.94 9.55 19.04
CA PHE A 404 14.98 8.53 20.08
C PHE A 404 16.22 7.61 19.95
N ASP A 405 16.80 7.24 21.10
CA ASP A 405 18.02 6.42 21.22
C ASP A 405 19.12 6.84 20.22
N GLN A 406 19.60 8.08 20.38
CA GLN A 406 20.66 8.68 19.55
C GLN A 406 20.30 8.75 18.05
N LYS A 407 19.06 9.14 17.74
CA LYS A 407 18.48 9.20 16.37
C LYS A 407 18.33 7.85 15.66
N LYS A 408 18.36 6.71 16.36
CA LYS A 408 17.87 5.44 15.79
C LYS A 408 16.39 5.56 15.42
N GLY A 409 15.64 6.29 16.26
CA GLY A 409 14.22 6.56 16.10
C GLY A 409 13.32 5.48 16.69
N LEU A 410 12.05 5.82 16.88
CA LEU A 410 11.02 4.96 17.47
C LEU A 410 9.65 5.41 16.95
N VAL A 411 8.73 4.47 16.68
CA VAL A 411 7.31 4.77 16.49
C VAL A 411 6.49 4.04 17.56
N LEU A 412 5.50 4.74 18.12
CA LEU A 412 4.55 4.22 19.09
C LEU A 412 3.16 4.13 18.45
N VAL A 413 2.52 2.96 18.49
CA VAL A 413 1.16 2.75 17.98
C VAL A 413 0.20 2.49 19.13
N TYR A 414 -0.83 3.32 19.27
CA TYR A 414 -1.91 3.13 20.23
C TYR A 414 -3.18 2.69 19.49
N LYS A 415 -3.91 1.72 20.04
CA LYS A 415 -5.12 1.14 19.44
C LYS A 415 -6.28 1.11 20.43
N GLY A 416 -7.43 1.65 20.02
CA GLY A 416 -8.64 1.62 20.83
C GLY A 416 -9.91 1.88 20.04
N SER A 417 -11.00 1.20 20.39
CA SER A 417 -12.30 1.32 19.70
C SER A 417 -12.95 2.71 19.81
N ASN A 418 -12.40 3.58 20.66
CA ASN A 418 -12.74 4.98 20.90
C ASN A 418 -11.65 5.62 21.79
N ILE A 419 -11.79 6.91 22.10
CA ILE A 419 -10.90 7.68 23.00
C ILE A 419 -10.58 7.01 24.35
N PHE A 420 -11.52 6.32 25.01
CA PHE A 420 -11.27 5.61 26.27
C PHE A 420 -10.50 4.30 26.07
N GLY A 421 -10.69 3.65 24.92
CA GLY A 421 -9.86 2.52 24.49
C GLY A 421 -8.41 2.95 24.27
N LEU A 422 -8.20 4.05 23.54
CA LEU A 422 -6.87 4.63 23.31
C LEU A 422 -6.19 5.02 24.63
N LYS A 423 -6.91 5.71 25.53
CA LYS A 423 -6.43 6.08 26.88
C LYS A 423 -5.87 4.89 27.66
N ASN A 424 -6.53 3.74 27.57
CA ASN A 424 -6.18 2.53 28.33
C ASN A 424 -5.28 1.56 27.54
N SER A 425 -4.82 1.93 26.34
CA SER A 425 -4.01 1.07 25.48
C SER A 425 -2.52 1.17 25.79
N SER A 426 -1.85 0.02 25.86
CA SER A 426 -0.38 -0.04 25.84
C SER A 426 0.12 0.21 24.41
N PRO A 427 1.20 1.00 24.22
CA PRO A 427 1.76 1.21 22.89
C PRO A 427 2.40 -0.07 22.35
N ILE A 428 2.16 -0.35 21.07
CA ILE A 428 3.02 -1.24 20.27
C ILE A 428 4.21 -0.40 19.81
N GLU A 429 5.43 -0.90 20.01
CA GLU A 429 6.65 -0.21 19.59
C GLU A 429 7.14 -0.74 18.25
N LEU A 430 7.38 0.15 17.29
CA LEU A 430 8.02 -0.17 16.01
C LEU A 430 9.43 0.38 15.99
N THR A 431 10.38 -0.47 15.58
CA THR A 431 11.77 -0.11 15.29
C THR A 431 12.17 -0.75 13.95
N PRO A 432 13.12 -0.16 13.20
CA PRO A 432 13.53 -0.72 11.92
C PRO A 432 14.28 -2.04 12.10
N VAL A 433 14.00 -3.02 11.24
CA VAL A 433 14.68 -4.33 11.22
C VAL A 433 16.19 -4.19 10.96
N THR A 434 16.59 -3.18 10.18
CA THR A 434 17.99 -2.83 9.88
C THR A 434 18.68 -2.20 11.09
N ARG A 435 19.31 -3.04 11.93
CA ARG A 435 19.89 -2.63 13.22
C ARG A 435 21.21 -1.86 13.06
N GLY A 436 21.21 -0.56 13.37
CA GLY A 436 22.44 0.15 13.74
C GLY A 436 22.60 1.61 13.29
N THR A 437 21.72 2.17 12.46
CA THR A 437 21.90 3.52 11.89
C THR A 437 21.13 4.61 12.64
N GLN A 438 21.70 5.82 12.66
CA GLN A 438 21.08 7.05 13.18
C GLN A 438 20.06 7.61 12.16
N SER A 439 19.09 6.79 11.78
CA SER A 439 18.26 7.01 10.58
C SER A 439 17.16 8.08 10.68
N MET A 440 16.86 8.57 11.90
CA MET A 440 15.64 9.34 12.22
C MET A 440 14.33 8.60 11.92
N PHE A 441 14.26 7.30 12.21
CA PHE A 441 13.02 6.53 12.05
C PHE A 441 11.85 7.14 12.85
N GLY A 442 10.77 7.50 12.15
CA GLY A 442 9.64 8.23 12.74
C GLY A 442 9.65 9.74 12.44
N TYR A 443 10.56 10.24 11.60
CA TYR A 443 10.58 11.65 11.19
C TYR A 443 9.26 12.09 10.54
N SER A 444 8.67 11.20 9.73
CA SER A 444 7.30 11.31 9.24
C SER A 444 6.60 9.96 9.33
N VAL A 445 5.27 9.99 9.50
CA VAL A 445 4.42 8.80 9.64
C VAL A 445 3.12 8.99 8.85
N ALA A 446 2.56 7.91 8.32
CA ALA A 446 1.25 7.90 7.65
C ALA A 446 0.57 6.52 7.76
N MET A 447 -0.76 6.47 7.72
CA MET A 447 -1.56 5.24 7.79
C MET A 447 -2.60 5.12 6.67
N ASN A 448 -3.10 3.88 6.46
CA ASN A 448 -4.31 3.64 5.68
C ASN A 448 -5.60 3.84 6.51
N GLY A 449 -6.76 3.64 5.86
CA GLY A 449 -8.07 3.98 6.41
C GLY A 449 -8.52 3.19 7.65
N ASP A 450 -8.02 1.97 7.85
CA ASP A 450 -8.28 1.14 9.04
C ASP A 450 -7.09 1.04 10.00
N GLY A 451 -5.91 1.54 9.60
CA GLY A 451 -4.67 1.47 10.37
C GLY A 451 -3.97 0.11 10.29
N SER A 452 -4.38 -0.79 9.40
CA SER A 452 -3.69 -2.08 9.17
C SER A 452 -2.33 -1.92 8.49
N ARG A 453 -2.06 -0.77 7.87
CA ARG A 453 -0.75 -0.41 7.28
C ARG A 453 -0.25 0.94 7.83
N ILE A 454 1.03 0.99 8.21
CA ILE A 454 1.74 2.19 8.67
C ILE A 454 3.00 2.38 7.82
N LEU A 455 3.20 3.57 7.27
CA LEU A 455 4.41 3.98 6.57
C LEU A 455 5.22 4.92 7.45
N VAL A 456 6.51 4.66 7.61
CA VAL A 456 7.43 5.44 8.46
C VAL A 456 8.60 5.95 7.65
N GLY A 457 8.87 7.25 7.68
CA GLY A 457 10.02 7.89 7.05
C GLY A 457 11.26 7.95 7.96
N ALA A 458 12.44 7.84 7.36
CA ALA A 458 13.75 7.95 8.03
C ALA A 458 14.77 8.65 7.09
N PRO A 459 14.80 10.00 7.04
CA PRO A 459 15.57 10.76 6.05
C PRO A 459 17.09 10.73 6.25
N ASP A 460 17.59 10.21 7.39
CA ASP A 460 19.02 10.04 7.68
C ASP A 460 19.49 8.58 7.54
N GLU A 461 18.67 7.68 6.98
CA GLU A 461 19.14 6.36 6.53
C GLU A 461 20.25 6.52 5.46
N LYS A 462 21.24 5.63 5.49
CA LYS A 462 22.52 5.78 4.78
C LYS A 462 22.88 4.66 3.82
N SER A 463 22.06 3.62 3.67
CA SER A 463 22.42 2.50 2.79
C SER A 463 22.25 2.84 1.29
N ASP A 464 22.97 2.14 0.42
CA ASP A 464 22.97 2.35 -1.03
C ASP A 464 21.88 1.58 -1.81
N HIS A 465 21.08 0.77 -1.11
CA HIS A 465 19.96 -0.01 -1.64
C HIS A 465 18.94 0.81 -2.44
N THR A 466 18.35 0.18 -3.46
CA THR A 466 17.49 0.86 -4.46
C THR A 466 16.14 0.16 -4.63
N GLY A 467 15.02 0.88 -4.45
CA GLY A 467 13.68 0.36 -4.68
C GLY A 467 13.03 -0.31 -3.46
N ILE A 468 12.23 -1.35 -3.72
CA ILE A 468 11.41 -2.06 -2.72
C ILE A 468 12.09 -3.37 -2.30
N TYR A 469 12.14 -3.64 -1.00
CA TYR A 469 12.65 -4.86 -0.37
C TYR A 469 11.54 -5.47 0.50
N PRO A 470 10.70 -6.38 -0.05
CA PRO A 470 9.46 -6.88 0.56
C PRO A 470 9.67 -8.02 1.58
N ASP A 471 10.87 -8.07 2.15
CA ASP A 471 11.28 -8.95 3.24
C ASP A 471 11.59 -8.14 4.51
N GLY A 472 11.15 -6.89 4.58
CA GLY A 472 11.54 -5.92 5.61
C GLY A 472 13.03 -5.54 5.55
N GLY A 473 13.73 -5.82 4.45
CA GLY A 473 15.18 -5.65 4.36
C GLY A 473 15.97 -6.66 5.21
N ASN A 474 15.41 -7.82 5.57
CA ASN A 474 16.13 -8.86 6.32
C ASN A 474 17.35 -9.41 5.55
N ALA A 475 17.30 -9.44 4.22
CA ALA A 475 18.39 -9.83 3.32
C ALA A 475 19.45 -8.73 3.12
N ILE A 476 19.29 -7.54 3.72
CA ILE A 476 20.27 -6.46 3.64
C ILE A 476 21.43 -6.74 4.61
N THR A 477 22.41 -7.52 4.14
CA THR A 477 23.60 -7.90 4.90
C THR A 477 24.65 -6.79 4.93
N SER A 478 24.33 -5.71 5.65
CA SER A 478 25.09 -4.43 5.73
C SER A 478 25.05 -3.60 4.44
N ALA A 479 25.07 -2.27 4.59
CA ALA A 479 25.25 -1.35 3.47
C ALA A 479 26.66 -1.51 2.88
N VAL A 480 26.76 -1.77 1.57
CA VAL A 480 28.04 -1.91 0.88
C VAL A 480 28.69 -0.53 0.68
N HIS A 481 27.86 0.50 0.48
CA HIS A 481 28.29 1.89 0.45
C HIS A 481 27.41 2.78 1.35
N ILE A 482 28.04 3.79 1.97
CA ILE A 482 27.37 4.74 2.87
C ILE A 482 27.03 6.02 2.08
N LEU A 483 25.75 6.25 1.82
CA LEU A 483 25.19 7.44 1.22
C LEU A 483 24.50 8.30 2.30
N ASP A 484 25.29 9.14 2.99
CA ASP A 484 24.82 10.02 4.09
C ASP A 484 23.49 10.72 3.77
N SER A 485 22.45 10.41 4.55
CA SER A 485 21.11 10.97 4.39
C SER A 485 20.52 10.83 2.99
N SER A 486 20.76 9.68 2.34
CA SER A 486 19.98 9.28 1.16
C SER A 486 18.53 8.99 1.55
N GLY A 487 18.31 8.40 2.73
CA GLY A 487 17.03 8.23 3.37
C GLY A 487 16.26 6.98 2.92
N ALA A 488 15.29 6.59 3.74
CA ALA A 488 14.45 5.41 3.56
C ALA A 488 13.00 5.66 4.01
N ALA A 489 12.10 4.78 3.59
CA ALA A 489 10.79 4.60 4.20
C ALA A 489 10.56 3.11 4.50
N TYR A 490 9.70 2.81 5.47
CA TYR A 490 9.46 1.47 6.00
C TYR A 490 7.96 1.22 6.05
N LEU A 491 7.47 0.16 5.41
CA LEU A 491 6.07 -0.25 5.54
C LEU A 491 5.93 -1.29 6.65
N PHE A 492 4.99 -1.06 7.55
CA PHE A 492 4.57 -1.99 8.58
C PHE A 492 3.13 -2.43 8.33
N GLU A 493 2.88 -3.73 8.47
CA GLU A 493 1.56 -4.33 8.31
C GLU A 493 1.12 -5.02 9.60
N GLU A 494 -0.17 -4.96 9.89
CA GLU A 494 -0.79 -5.58 11.06
C GLU A 494 -0.79 -7.11 10.96
N GLU A 495 -0.17 -7.74 11.94
CA GLU A 495 -0.21 -9.20 12.15
C GLU A 495 -0.85 -9.51 13.52
N ASN A 496 -1.14 -10.78 13.78
CA ASN A 496 -2.00 -11.27 14.88
C ASN A 496 -1.78 -10.67 16.29
N SER A 497 -0.59 -10.16 16.59
CA SER A 497 -0.24 -9.57 17.90
C SER A 497 0.54 -8.25 17.80
N GLY A 498 0.46 -7.52 16.70
CA GLY A 498 1.18 -6.25 16.55
C GLY A 498 1.32 -5.80 15.10
N TYR A 499 2.53 -5.38 14.74
CA TYR A 499 2.91 -5.06 13.36
C TYR A 499 4.26 -5.69 13.03
N LYS A 500 4.43 -6.07 11.77
CA LYS A 500 5.68 -6.53 11.17
C LYS A 500 6.09 -5.56 10.07
N GLN A 501 7.39 -5.30 9.95
CA GLN A 501 7.92 -4.57 8.81
C GLN A 501 7.84 -5.45 7.55
N ALA A 502 6.98 -5.10 6.60
CA ALA A 502 6.80 -5.82 5.34
C ALA A 502 7.81 -5.33 4.29
N ASP A 503 7.89 -4.01 4.08
CA ASP A 503 8.81 -3.41 3.11
C ASP A 503 9.88 -2.55 3.78
N PHE A 504 11.08 -2.60 3.22
CA PHE A 504 12.05 -1.51 3.26
C PHE A 504 12.11 -0.83 1.89
N ILE A 505 11.99 0.50 1.85
CA ILE A 505 11.71 1.27 0.63
C ILE A 505 12.75 2.39 0.46
N LYS A 506 13.35 2.46 -0.72
CA LYS A 506 14.41 3.41 -1.09
C LYS A 506 14.14 4.00 -2.47
N SER A 507 14.61 5.23 -2.70
CA SER A 507 14.80 5.79 -4.05
C SER A 507 15.42 4.73 -4.99
N PRO A 508 14.90 4.52 -6.22
CA PRO A 508 15.50 3.57 -7.17
C PRO A 508 16.83 4.05 -7.77
N SER A 509 17.24 5.29 -7.46
CA SER A 509 18.52 5.90 -7.81
C SER A 509 18.99 6.81 -6.67
N PRO A 510 19.37 6.24 -5.51
CA PRO A 510 19.64 7.00 -4.29
C PRO A 510 20.98 7.74 -4.37
N ARG A 511 21.06 8.90 -3.70
CA ARG A 511 22.31 9.63 -3.45
C ARG A 511 22.32 10.19 -2.03
N SER A 512 23.51 10.47 -1.52
CA SER A 512 23.68 11.22 -0.28
C SER A 512 22.92 12.55 -0.34
N LYS A 513 22.27 12.92 0.76
CA LYS A 513 21.51 14.18 0.96
C LYS A 513 20.23 14.33 0.13
N GLU A 514 19.71 13.27 -0.49
CA GLU A 514 18.37 13.30 -1.12
C GLU A 514 17.25 13.44 -0.06
N HIS A 515 17.49 12.96 1.17
CA HIS A 515 16.55 12.93 2.30
C HIS A 515 15.21 12.25 1.96
N PHE A 516 15.26 11.10 1.29
CA PHE A 516 14.09 10.28 1.01
C PHE A 516 13.40 9.83 2.31
N GLY A 517 12.09 10.01 2.42
CA GLY A 517 11.36 9.78 3.68
C GLY A 517 11.27 11.00 4.60
N TYR A 518 11.67 12.18 4.12
CA TYR A 518 11.43 13.45 4.82
C TYR A 518 9.93 13.72 5.02
N SER A 519 9.12 13.39 4.02
CA SER A 519 7.66 13.35 4.13
C SER A 519 7.13 12.07 3.49
N VAL A 520 6.08 11.49 4.06
CA VAL A 520 5.43 10.27 3.58
C VAL A 520 3.91 10.43 3.62
N THR A 521 3.20 9.79 2.69
CA THR A 521 1.73 9.68 2.72
C THR A 521 1.30 8.35 2.08
N MET A 522 0.22 7.78 2.60
CA MET A 522 -0.37 6.52 2.16
C MET A 522 -1.81 6.76 1.72
N ASP A 523 -2.28 6.03 0.70
CA ASP A 523 -3.68 6.11 0.29
C ASP A 523 -4.60 5.36 1.26
N ALA A 524 -5.91 5.63 1.20
CA ALA A 524 -6.87 5.09 2.16
C ALA A 524 -6.96 3.54 2.17
N ASN A 525 -6.51 2.88 1.09
CA ASN A 525 -6.47 1.43 0.98
C ASN A 525 -5.13 0.83 1.46
N GLY A 526 -4.05 1.62 1.48
CA GLY A 526 -2.68 1.13 1.71
C GLY A 526 -2.05 0.46 0.49
N GLU A 527 -2.55 0.75 -0.71
CA GLU A 527 -2.05 0.22 -1.98
C GLU A 527 -1.02 1.13 -2.65
N PHE A 528 -1.09 2.44 -2.38
CA PHE A 528 -0.22 3.46 -2.99
C PHE A 528 0.45 4.31 -1.91
N ILE A 529 1.73 4.62 -2.11
CA ILE A 529 2.47 5.55 -1.25
C ILE A 529 3.15 6.64 -2.06
N ALA A 530 3.30 7.82 -1.47
CA ALA A 530 4.14 8.89 -1.99
C ALA A 530 5.18 9.29 -0.94
N VAL A 531 6.44 9.40 -1.36
CA VAL A 531 7.58 9.69 -0.48
C VAL A 531 8.37 10.88 -1.02
N GLY A 532 8.51 11.92 -0.20
CA GLY A 532 9.27 13.11 -0.49
C GLY A 532 10.77 12.93 -0.27
N ALA A 533 11.56 13.54 -1.16
CA ALA A 533 13.01 13.64 -1.13
C ALA A 533 13.43 15.08 -1.47
N PRO A 534 13.32 16.04 -0.52
CA PRO A 534 13.45 17.47 -0.81
C PRO A 534 14.88 17.92 -1.12
N GLY A 535 15.89 17.10 -0.85
CA GLY A 535 17.28 17.36 -1.24
C GLY A 535 17.65 16.87 -2.64
N GLU A 536 16.77 16.10 -3.30
CA GLU A 536 16.98 15.58 -4.65
C GLU A 536 17.29 16.73 -5.65
N SER A 537 18.30 16.53 -6.50
CA SER A 537 19.03 17.61 -7.19
C SER A 537 19.01 17.53 -8.72
N ILE A 538 18.51 16.44 -9.31
CA ILE A 538 18.39 16.28 -10.76
C ILE A 538 17.46 17.37 -11.32
N GLY A 539 17.96 18.09 -12.34
CA GLY A 539 17.28 19.22 -13.00
C GLY A 539 16.15 18.81 -13.95
N ALA A 540 15.24 17.94 -13.52
CA ALA A 540 14.03 17.57 -14.25
C ALA A 540 12.79 18.35 -13.73
N VAL A 541 11.77 18.45 -14.58
CA VAL A 541 10.45 19.04 -14.25
C VAL A 541 9.33 18.03 -14.47
N GLY A 542 8.19 18.25 -13.82
CA GLY A 542 6.97 17.47 -14.07
C GLY A 542 7.06 15.98 -13.70
N PHE A 543 6.39 15.12 -14.45
CA PHE A 543 6.26 13.68 -14.11
C PHE A 543 6.98 12.78 -15.11
N ASN A 544 7.85 11.89 -14.61
CA ASN A 544 8.57 10.87 -15.37
C ASN A 544 9.27 11.38 -16.66
N GLN A 545 9.72 12.65 -16.67
CA GLN A 545 10.43 13.24 -17.81
C GLN A 545 11.88 12.75 -17.96
N LEU A 546 12.33 11.83 -17.09
CA LEU A 546 13.58 11.08 -17.21
C LEU A 546 13.31 9.61 -16.85
N SER A 547 13.91 8.70 -17.62
CA SER A 547 13.99 7.27 -17.30
C SER A 547 14.76 7.00 -16.01
N LEU A 548 14.81 5.74 -15.57
CA LEU A 548 15.67 5.36 -14.45
C LEU A 548 17.16 5.43 -14.82
N ASP A 549 17.50 5.16 -16.08
CA ASP A 549 18.89 5.07 -16.55
C ASP A 549 19.50 6.48 -16.69
N GLU A 550 18.74 7.43 -17.26
CA GLU A 550 19.11 8.85 -17.25
C GLU A 550 19.22 9.42 -15.83
N ARG A 551 18.32 9.02 -14.92
CA ARG A 551 18.41 9.41 -13.51
C ARG A 551 19.69 8.87 -12.86
N LYS A 552 20.07 7.61 -13.08
CA LYS A 552 21.31 7.03 -12.53
C LYS A 552 22.57 7.66 -13.12
N ASN A 553 22.58 7.94 -14.42
CA ASN A 553 23.73 8.52 -15.12
C ASN A 553 23.84 10.06 -14.99
N SER A 554 22.84 10.72 -14.40
CA SER A 554 22.88 12.16 -14.15
C SER A 554 23.95 12.51 -13.11
N GLN A 555 25.07 13.07 -13.59
CA GLN A 555 26.10 13.66 -12.75
C GLN A 555 25.55 14.88 -12.01
N THR A 556 25.76 14.93 -10.70
CA THR A 556 25.47 16.14 -9.90
C THR A 556 26.46 17.24 -10.29
N SER A 557 26.02 18.17 -11.14
CA SER A 557 26.81 19.39 -11.37
C SER A 557 26.93 20.14 -10.04
N SER A 558 28.07 20.76 -9.76
CA SER A 558 28.31 21.45 -8.48
C SER A 558 27.38 22.64 -8.21
N ASN A 559 26.56 23.02 -9.21
CA ASN A 559 25.52 24.05 -9.14
C ASN A 559 24.08 23.47 -9.12
N SER A 560 23.89 22.14 -9.03
CA SER A 560 22.57 21.49 -8.98
C SER A 560 21.88 21.76 -7.64
N SER A 561 21.17 22.88 -7.58
CA SER A 561 20.40 23.29 -6.41
C SER A 561 19.30 22.29 -6.06
N GLU A 562 19.15 21.99 -4.77
CA GLU A 562 18.07 21.20 -4.18
C GLU A 562 16.68 21.63 -4.71
N VAL A 563 16.21 20.94 -5.75
CA VAL A 563 14.89 21.16 -6.37
C VAL A 563 13.83 20.25 -5.75
N GLY A 564 14.25 19.13 -5.16
CA GLY A 564 13.43 18.13 -4.53
C GLY A 564 12.66 17.25 -5.52
N ALA A 565 12.18 16.11 -5.03
CA ALA A 565 11.37 15.15 -5.77
C ALA A 565 10.33 14.48 -4.86
N VAL A 566 9.33 13.85 -5.48
CA VAL A 566 8.43 12.89 -4.82
C VAL A 566 8.42 11.60 -5.64
N PHE A 567 8.57 10.47 -4.97
CA PHE A 567 8.52 9.15 -5.59
C PHE A 567 7.16 8.50 -5.29
N LEU A 568 6.57 7.83 -6.28
CA LEU A 568 5.29 7.13 -6.18
C LEU A 568 5.49 5.63 -6.33
N TYR A 569 5.05 4.86 -5.35
CA TYR A 569 5.10 3.39 -5.35
C TYR A 569 3.67 2.84 -5.35
#